data_AF-A0AA37WET4-F1
#
_entry.id   AF-A0AA37WET4-F1
#
_cell.length_a   1.000
_cell.length_b   1.000
_cell.length_c   1.000
_cell.angle_alpha   90.00
_cell.angle_beta   90.00
_cell.angle_gamma   90.00
#
_symmetry.space_group_name_H-M   'P 1'
#
loop_
_entity.id
_entity.type
_entity.pdbx_description
1 polymer ?
#
loop_
_entity_poly.entity_id
_entity_poly.type
_entity_poly.pdbx_seq_one_letter_code
_entity_poly.pdbx_strand_id
1 'polypeptide(L)'
;MFVVLYNQKRKPMIKIFRRIRQSLLSEGKTGRYFKYAIGEIILVVIGILIALQVNKWNDARNLYSKEVTYLREVKNNLEFDLTHEINPALLHLQNMLRADSVFNIHIKTTDQGISPDSVRRLIWEISYDWDILFNTSGYENLISVGIDLISNDSLRSSISTLYSYDYLYIQDYQSDVDKFTTEQYKPMFYEKMYNWPTDSIEKVRRVEKWKQDEILRSKFRMLRDYVRNREFQLNAVKPKVEKLIKNIEKYID
;
A
#
# COMPACT_ATOMS: atom_id res chain seq x y z
N MET A 1 41.63 -13.76 -15.40
CA MET A 1 41.24 -15.07 -15.96
C MET A 1 40.63 -14.81 -17.33
N PHE A 2 41.52 -14.53 -18.28
CA PHE A 2 41.22 -14.18 -19.66
C PHE A 2 41.10 -15.47 -20.50
N VAL A 3 40.35 -15.40 -21.59
CA VAL A 3 40.30 -16.38 -22.69
C VAL A 3 39.47 -17.65 -22.42
N VAL A 4 38.14 -17.53 -22.57
CA VAL A 4 37.31 -18.66 -23.03
C VAL A 4 36.97 -18.43 -24.50
N LEU A 5 37.82 -19.01 -25.34
CA LEU A 5 37.54 -19.61 -26.65
C LEU A 5 36.29 -19.12 -27.40
N TYR A 6 36.45 -18.02 -28.14
CA TYR A 6 35.57 -17.71 -29.26
C TYR A 6 35.95 -18.57 -30.47
N ASN A 7 35.66 -19.87 -30.40
CA ASN A 7 35.77 -20.77 -31.55
C ASN A 7 34.47 -20.69 -32.36
N GLN A 8 34.16 -19.49 -32.89
CA GLN A 8 33.12 -19.35 -33.89
C GLN A 8 33.64 -19.93 -35.21
N LYS A 9 33.28 -21.19 -35.47
CA LYS A 9 33.19 -21.71 -36.84
C LYS A 9 32.49 -20.66 -37.68
N ARG A 10 33.21 -20.01 -38.61
CA ARG A 10 32.63 -19.07 -39.56
C ARG A 10 31.42 -19.78 -40.19
N LYS A 11 30.20 -19.30 -39.91
CA LYS A 11 29.01 -19.76 -40.63
C LYS A 11 29.36 -19.65 -42.11
N PRO A 12 29.31 -20.75 -42.90
CA PRO A 12 29.66 -20.65 -44.30
C PRO A 12 28.66 -19.66 -44.91
N MET A 13 29.17 -18.53 -45.42
CA MET A 13 28.43 -17.69 -46.34
C MET A 13 27.70 -18.64 -47.30
N ILE A 14 26.38 -18.50 -47.40
CA ILE A 14 25.54 -19.35 -48.25
C ILE A 14 26.25 -19.47 -49.60
N LYS A 15 26.73 -20.68 -49.93
CA LYS A 15 27.73 -20.94 -51.01
C LYS A 15 27.32 -20.36 -52.37
N ILE A 16 26.01 -20.13 -52.54
CA ILE A 16 25.36 -19.53 -53.70
C ILE A 16 25.85 -18.08 -53.91
N PHE A 17 25.80 -17.21 -52.89
CA PHE A 17 26.21 -15.80 -53.03
C PHE A 17 27.72 -15.66 -53.32
N ARG A 18 28.54 -16.53 -52.74
CA ARG A 18 29.98 -16.59 -53.02
C ARG A 18 30.27 -16.94 -54.48
N ARG A 19 29.56 -17.94 -55.04
CA ARG A 19 29.72 -18.38 -56.44
C ARG A 19 29.25 -17.31 -57.43
N ILE A 20 28.14 -16.63 -57.14
CA ILE A 20 27.61 -15.54 -57.98
C ILE A 20 28.58 -14.34 -58.02
N ARG A 21 29.18 -13.97 -56.87
CA ARG A 21 30.21 -12.92 -56.82
C ARG A 21 31.44 -13.26 -57.66
N GLN A 22 31.89 -14.51 -57.60
CA GLN A 22 33.05 -14.97 -58.37
C GLN A 22 32.79 -14.96 -59.87
N SER A 23 31.59 -15.37 -60.32
CA SER A 23 31.25 -15.37 -61.76
C SER A 23 31.06 -13.95 -62.35
N LEU A 24 30.52 -13.01 -61.57
CA LEU A 24 30.32 -11.63 -62.00
C LEU A 24 31.63 -10.82 -62.09
N LEU A 25 32.63 -11.16 -61.26
CA LEU A 25 33.97 -10.60 -61.33
C LEU A 25 34.76 -11.12 -62.54
N SER A 26 34.61 -12.40 -62.91
CA SER A 26 35.27 -12.97 -64.09
C SER A 26 34.73 -12.46 -65.44
N GLU A 27 33.51 -11.90 -65.47
CA GLU A 27 32.89 -11.36 -66.68
C GLU A 27 33.12 -9.84 -66.90
N GLY A 28 33.94 -9.16 -66.08
CA GLY A 28 34.22 -7.72 -66.23
C GLY A 28 33.04 -6.80 -65.85
N LYS A 29 31.97 -7.33 -65.24
CA LYS A 29 30.73 -6.61 -64.89
C LYS A 29 30.78 -5.98 -63.48
N THR A 30 31.79 -5.16 -63.22
CA THR A 30 32.02 -4.50 -61.91
C THR A 30 30.80 -3.74 -61.39
N GLY A 31 30.08 -3.01 -62.25
CA GLY A 31 28.86 -2.29 -61.87
C GLY A 31 27.70 -3.19 -61.39
N ARG A 32 27.58 -4.42 -61.89
CA ARG A 32 26.58 -5.39 -61.40
C ARG A 32 27.04 -5.97 -60.06
N TYR A 33 28.32 -6.28 -59.92
CA TYR A 33 28.92 -6.77 -58.68
C TYR A 33 28.65 -5.83 -57.49
N PHE A 34 28.86 -4.51 -57.66
CA PHE A 34 28.58 -3.54 -56.59
C PHE A 34 27.11 -3.52 -56.16
N LYS A 35 26.16 -3.60 -57.10
CA LYS A 35 24.72 -3.66 -56.78
C LYS A 35 24.36 -4.89 -55.94
N TYR A 36 24.93 -6.06 -56.26
CA TYR A 36 24.70 -7.28 -55.50
C TYR A 36 25.38 -7.26 -54.11
N ALA A 37 26.59 -6.72 -54.01
CA ALA A 37 27.28 -6.58 -52.73
C ALA A 37 26.55 -5.63 -51.76
N ILE A 38 26.01 -4.52 -52.28
CA ILE A 38 25.16 -3.59 -51.52
C ILE A 38 23.87 -4.29 -51.06
N GLY A 39 23.22 -5.05 -51.94
CA GLY A 39 22.02 -5.83 -51.58
C GLY A 39 22.27 -6.82 -50.45
N GLU A 40 23.42 -7.49 -50.43
CA GLU A 40 23.80 -8.43 -49.35
C GLU A 40 24.05 -7.70 -48.03
N ILE A 41 24.71 -6.54 -48.05
CA ILE A 41 24.90 -5.72 -46.84
C ILE A 41 23.55 -5.27 -46.29
N ILE A 42 22.64 -4.79 -47.16
CA ILE A 42 21.30 -4.36 -46.75
C ILE A 42 20.52 -5.53 -46.13
N LEU A 43 20.56 -6.72 -46.73
CA LEU A 43 19.92 -7.93 -46.17
C LEU A 43 20.48 -8.31 -44.80
N VAL A 44 21.80 -8.26 -44.63
CA VAL A 44 22.44 -8.53 -43.33
C VAL A 44 22.04 -7.48 -42.29
N VAL A 45 22.04 -6.20 -42.66
CA VAL A 45 21.62 -5.10 -41.77
C VAL A 45 20.16 -5.27 -41.35
N ILE A 46 19.25 -5.57 -42.27
CA ILE A 46 17.85 -5.86 -41.95
C ILE A 46 17.75 -7.05 -40.98
N GLY A 47 18.52 -8.13 -41.21
CA GLY A 47 18.57 -9.28 -40.31
C GLY A 47 19.03 -8.92 -38.89
N ILE A 48 20.05 -8.07 -38.76
CA ILE A 48 20.54 -7.58 -37.46
C ILE A 48 19.49 -6.70 -36.77
N LEU A 49 18.85 -5.79 -37.51
CA LEU A 49 17.82 -4.91 -36.95
C LEU A 49 16.61 -5.70 -36.45
N ILE A 50 16.15 -6.71 -37.20
CA ILE A 50 15.08 -7.61 -36.77
C ILE A 50 15.50 -8.36 -35.50
N ALA A 51 16.71 -8.92 -35.45
CA ALA A 51 17.20 -9.63 -34.26
C ALA A 51 17.25 -8.73 -33.02
N LEU A 52 17.73 -7.49 -33.17
CA LEU A 52 17.72 -6.49 -32.10
C LEU A 52 16.30 -6.13 -31.67
N GLN A 53 15.37 -6.01 -32.61
CA GLN A 53 13.98 -5.68 -32.32
C GLN A 53 13.27 -6.82 -31.56
N VAL A 54 13.51 -8.07 -31.95
CA VAL A 54 12.98 -9.26 -31.25
C VAL A 54 13.49 -9.33 -29.82
N ASN A 55 14.79 -9.08 -29.60
CA ASN A 55 15.36 -9.03 -28.25
C ASN A 55 14.72 -7.92 -27.40
N LYS A 56 14.61 -6.69 -27.94
CA LYS A 56 13.95 -5.57 -27.23
C LYS A 56 12.49 -5.86 -26.91
N TRP A 57 11.77 -6.53 -27.80
CA TRP A 57 10.36 -6.92 -27.55
C TRP A 57 10.26 -7.97 -26.44
N ASN A 58 11.16 -8.95 -26.40
CA ASN A 58 11.22 -9.92 -25.33
C ASN A 58 11.54 -9.26 -23.97
N ASP A 59 12.48 -8.32 -23.95
CA ASP A 59 12.82 -7.55 -22.74
C ASP A 59 11.65 -6.71 -22.25
N ALA A 60 10.95 -6.01 -23.15
CA ALA A 60 9.75 -5.24 -22.82
C ALA A 60 8.63 -6.12 -22.25
N ARG A 61 8.43 -7.32 -22.83
CA ARG A 61 7.47 -8.31 -22.32
C ARG A 61 7.84 -8.79 -20.91
N ASN A 62 9.13 -9.03 -20.66
CA ASN A 62 9.61 -9.44 -19.34
C ASN A 62 9.44 -8.34 -18.29
N LEU A 63 9.70 -7.08 -18.66
CA LEU A 63 9.47 -5.92 -17.79
C LEU A 63 7.99 -5.76 -17.46
N TYR A 64 7.12 -5.81 -18.46
CA TYR A 64 5.66 -5.75 -18.27
C TYR A 64 5.16 -6.89 -17.37
N SER A 65 5.66 -8.12 -17.58
CA SER A 65 5.30 -9.25 -16.71
C SER A 65 5.69 -9.01 -15.26
N LYS A 66 6.86 -8.40 -15.00
CA LYS A 66 7.27 -8.03 -13.65
C LYS A 66 6.39 -6.92 -13.08
N GLU A 67 6.13 -5.87 -13.86
CA GLU A 67 5.23 -4.77 -13.47
C GLU A 67 3.87 -5.32 -12.99
N VAL A 68 3.25 -6.20 -13.78
CA VAL A 68 1.96 -6.84 -13.42
C VAL A 68 2.08 -7.66 -12.13
N THR A 69 3.17 -8.39 -11.91
CA THR A 69 3.39 -9.15 -10.67
C THR A 69 3.40 -8.23 -9.45
N TYR A 70 4.18 -7.15 -9.47
CA TYR A 70 4.24 -6.20 -8.35
C TYR A 70 2.94 -5.44 -8.16
N LEU A 71 2.26 -5.04 -9.24
CA LEU A 71 0.96 -4.37 -9.14
C LEU A 71 -0.10 -5.28 -8.52
N ARG A 72 -0.09 -6.58 -8.82
CA ARG A 72 -0.99 -7.55 -8.17
C ARG A 72 -0.69 -7.70 -6.68
N GLU A 73 0.58 -7.74 -6.31
CA GLU A 73 0.99 -7.82 -4.91
C GLU A 73 0.52 -6.59 -4.12
N VAL A 74 0.78 -5.39 -4.66
CA VAL A 74 0.29 -4.12 -4.08
C VAL A 74 -1.23 -4.12 -4.00
N LYS A 75 -1.95 -4.52 -5.06
CA LYS A 75 -3.43 -4.61 -5.05
C LYS A 75 -3.92 -5.51 -3.91
N ASN A 76 -3.36 -6.72 -3.78
CA ASN A 76 -3.75 -7.67 -2.75
C ASN A 76 -3.51 -7.11 -1.33
N ASN A 77 -2.40 -6.39 -1.13
CA ASN A 77 -2.13 -5.71 0.15
C ASN A 77 -3.15 -4.61 0.44
N LEU A 78 -3.51 -3.80 -0.56
CA LEU A 78 -4.53 -2.75 -0.42
C LEU A 78 -5.91 -3.33 -0.11
N GLU A 79 -6.29 -4.45 -0.73
CA GLU A 79 -7.54 -5.15 -0.44
C GLU A 79 -7.56 -5.72 0.98
N PHE A 80 -6.41 -6.26 1.43
CA PHE A 80 -6.23 -6.72 2.80
C PHE A 80 -6.39 -5.55 3.78
N ASP A 81 -5.68 -4.45 3.59
CA ASP A 81 -5.77 -3.26 4.44
C ASP A 81 -7.21 -2.73 4.50
N LEU A 82 -7.88 -2.65 3.35
CA LEU A 82 -9.26 -2.19 3.30
C LEU A 82 -10.19 -3.09 4.14
N THR A 83 -10.00 -4.40 4.07
CA THR A 83 -10.90 -5.39 4.68
C THR A 83 -10.61 -5.61 6.16
N HIS A 84 -9.34 -5.63 6.54
CA HIS A 84 -8.89 -6.07 7.86
C HIS A 84 -8.44 -4.91 8.76
N GLU A 85 -8.10 -3.75 8.19
CA GLU A 85 -7.61 -2.61 8.95
C GLU A 85 -8.59 -1.44 8.88
N ILE A 86 -8.82 -0.87 7.69
CA ILE A 86 -9.56 0.39 7.51
C ILE A 86 -11.03 0.23 7.88
N ASN A 87 -11.73 -0.76 7.32
CA ASN A 87 -13.16 -0.95 7.57
C ASN A 87 -13.47 -1.31 9.03
N PRO A 88 -12.77 -2.29 9.66
CA PRO A 88 -12.97 -2.59 11.07
C PRO A 88 -12.64 -1.41 11.99
N ALA A 89 -11.56 -0.68 11.71
CA ALA A 89 -11.20 0.49 12.51
C ALA A 89 -12.27 1.59 12.40
N LEU A 90 -12.77 1.91 11.20
CA LEU A 90 -13.86 2.87 11.04
C LEU A 90 -15.12 2.47 11.81
N LEU A 91 -15.52 1.19 11.74
CA LEU A 91 -16.66 0.68 12.51
C LEU A 91 -16.44 0.82 14.02
N HIS A 92 -15.23 0.48 14.48
CA HIS A 92 -14.84 0.60 15.88
C HIS A 92 -14.91 2.06 16.36
N LEU A 93 -14.31 2.99 15.63
CA LEU A 93 -14.31 4.43 15.95
C LEU A 93 -15.75 4.99 16.00
N GLN A 94 -16.61 4.58 15.07
CA GLN A 94 -18.03 4.97 15.10
C GLN A 94 -18.76 4.46 16.35
N ASN A 95 -18.45 3.24 16.79
CA ASN A 95 -19.00 2.69 18.02
C ASN A 95 -18.48 3.44 19.25
N MET A 96 -17.21 3.82 19.28
CA MET A 96 -16.63 4.66 20.35
C MET A 96 -17.34 6.02 20.43
N LEU A 97 -17.58 6.69 19.29
CA LEU A 97 -18.27 7.98 19.25
C LEU A 97 -19.74 7.88 19.68
N ARG A 98 -20.42 6.78 19.33
CA ARG A 98 -21.77 6.49 19.83
C ARG A 98 -21.76 6.26 21.35
N ALA A 99 -20.84 5.44 21.85
CA ALA A 99 -20.69 5.18 23.28
C ALA A 99 -20.41 6.47 24.06
N ASP A 100 -19.53 7.32 23.55
CA ASP A 100 -19.24 8.65 24.12
C ASP A 100 -20.48 9.55 24.12
N SER A 101 -21.25 9.56 23.03
CA SER A 101 -22.49 10.35 22.94
C SER A 101 -23.52 9.89 23.99
N VAL A 102 -23.73 8.59 24.12
CA VAL A 102 -24.62 7.99 25.14
C VAL A 102 -24.12 8.33 26.54
N PHE A 103 -22.82 8.20 26.79
CA PHE A 103 -22.22 8.54 28.07
C PHE A 103 -22.44 10.01 28.44
N ASN A 104 -22.20 10.95 27.51
CA ASN A 104 -22.37 12.38 27.77
C ASN A 104 -23.83 12.78 28.04
N ILE A 105 -24.80 12.18 27.34
CA ILE A 105 -26.22 12.46 27.56
C ILE A 105 -26.58 12.05 28.99
N HIS A 106 -26.36 10.79 29.33
CA HIS A 106 -26.83 10.25 30.62
C HIS A 106 -26.03 10.73 31.82
N ILE A 107 -24.78 11.18 31.63
CA ILE A 107 -24.01 11.78 32.73
C ILE A 107 -24.44 13.23 33.01
N LYS A 108 -25.10 13.91 32.05
CA LYS A 108 -25.47 15.34 32.15
C LYS A 108 -26.96 15.61 32.29
N THR A 109 -27.86 14.76 31.77
CA THR A 109 -29.25 15.18 31.51
C THR A 109 -30.35 14.32 32.14
N THR A 110 -30.06 13.24 32.85
CA THR A 110 -31.13 12.33 33.35
C THR A 110 -31.00 12.03 34.84
N ASP A 111 -32.05 12.37 35.60
CA ASP A 111 -32.25 11.92 37.00
C ASP A 111 -32.59 10.42 37.07
N GLN A 112 -33.08 9.84 35.97
CA GLN A 112 -33.15 8.40 35.80
C GLN A 112 -31.79 7.88 35.33
N GLY A 113 -31.07 7.25 36.26
CA GLY A 113 -29.68 6.84 36.06
C GLY A 113 -29.52 5.71 35.06
N ILE A 114 -28.53 5.82 34.17
CA ILE A 114 -27.92 4.64 33.54
C ILE A 114 -27.39 3.73 34.65
N SER A 115 -27.59 2.40 34.51
CA SER A 115 -27.06 1.46 35.48
C SER A 115 -25.53 1.60 35.57
N PRO A 116 -24.93 1.56 36.77
CA PRO A 116 -23.49 1.72 36.89
C PRO A 116 -22.67 0.73 36.03
N ASP A 117 -23.18 -0.49 35.84
CA ASP A 117 -22.54 -1.48 34.97
C ASP A 117 -22.57 -1.07 33.48
N SER A 118 -23.60 -0.37 33.04
CA SER A 118 -23.66 0.22 31.69
C SER A 118 -22.71 1.41 31.56
N VAL A 119 -22.55 2.25 32.60
CA VAL A 119 -21.52 3.30 32.62
C VAL A 119 -20.14 2.68 32.48
N ARG A 120 -19.84 1.62 33.25
CA ARG A 120 -18.57 0.91 33.17
C ARG A 120 -18.30 0.37 31.76
N ARG A 121 -19.30 -0.27 31.15
CA ARG A 121 -19.20 -0.80 29.77
C ARG A 121 -18.91 0.31 28.76
N LEU A 122 -19.67 1.41 28.79
CA LEU A 122 -19.44 2.54 27.88
C LEU A 122 -18.04 3.11 28.02
N ILE A 123 -17.58 3.29 29.26
CA ILE A 123 -16.22 3.77 29.51
C ILE A 123 -15.18 2.78 28.95
N TRP A 124 -15.40 1.46 29.07
CA TRP A 124 -14.53 0.45 28.46
C TRP A 124 -14.50 0.54 26.93
N GLU A 125 -15.68 0.64 26.30
CA GLU A 125 -15.81 0.78 24.85
C GLU A 125 -15.11 2.04 24.32
N ILE A 126 -15.23 3.17 25.03
CA ILE A 126 -14.55 4.43 24.67
C ILE A 126 -13.03 4.31 24.83
N SER A 127 -12.55 3.41 25.68
CA SER A 127 -11.14 3.35 26.12
C SER A 127 -10.27 2.32 25.41
N TYR A 128 -10.90 1.43 24.65
CA TYR A 128 -10.21 0.42 23.88
C TYR A 128 -9.96 0.95 22.48
N ASP A 129 -8.70 1.15 22.09
CA ASP A 129 -8.34 1.56 20.72
C ASP A 129 -8.03 0.32 19.85
N TRP A 130 -8.17 0.49 18.54
CA TRP A 130 -7.83 -0.50 17.53
C TRP A 130 -6.59 -0.04 16.78
N ASP A 131 -5.42 -0.63 16.98
CA ASP A 131 -4.21 -0.24 16.23
C ASP A 131 -4.34 -0.63 14.76
N ILE A 132 -3.98 0.27 13.85
CA ILE A 132 -3.97 0.00 12.40
C ILE A 132 -2.58 -0.38 11.96
N LEU A 133 -2.50 -1.47 11.20
CA LEU A 133 -1.26 -2.02 10.67
C LEU A 133 -1.36 -2.22 9.16
N PHE A 134 -0.98 -1.18 8.41
CA PHE A 134 -0.96 -1.26 6.94
C PHE A 134 0.09 -2.26 6.45
N ASN A 135 -0.29 -3.07 5.45
CA ASN A 135 0.58 -4.03 4.82
C ASN A 135 1.48 -3.35 3.77
N THR A 136 2.73 -3.10 4.13
CA THR A 136 3.71 -2.43 3.26
C THR A 136 4.52 -3.38 2.39
N SER A 137 4.37 -4.70 2.55
CA SER A 137 5.28 -5.69 1.96
C SER A 137 5.41 -5.58 0.43
N GLY A 138 4.29 -5.52 -0.29
CA GLY A 138 4.27 -5.38 -1.75
C GLY A 138 4.82 -4.05 -2.24
N TYR A 139 4.61 -2.97 -1.48
CA TYR A 139 5.20 -1.67 -1.78
C TYR A 139 6.71 -1.67 -1.55
N GLU A 140 7.19 -2.22 -0.44
CA GLU A 140 8.63 -2.34 -0.13
C GLU A 140 9.35 -3.22 -1.16
N ASN A 141 8.74 -4.33 -1.56
CA ASN A 141 9.24 -5.20 -2.62
C ASN A 141 9.35 -4.43 -3.94
N LEU A 142 8.33 -3.63 -4.31
CA LEU A 142 8.37 -2.77 -5.50
C LEU A 142 9.49 -1.70 -5.41
N ILE A 143 9.66 -1.06 -4.25
CA ILE A 143 10.74 -0.10 -4.04
C ILE A 143 12.11 -0.75 -4.16
N SER A 144 12.28 -1.98 -3.66
CA SER A 144 13.55 -2.71 -3.72
C SER A 144 14.04 -2.98 -5.15
N VAL A 145 13.12 -3.12 -6.11
CA VAL A 145 13.44 -3.30 -7.53
C VAL A 145 13.47 -1.99 -8.32
N GLY A 146 12.89 -0.93 -7.78
CA GLY A 146 12.79 0.38 -8.38
C GLY A 146 11.36 0.71 -8.78
N ILE A 147 10.87 1.84 -8.25
CA ILE A 147 9.50 2.33 -8.49
C ILE A 147 9.22 2.60 -9.98
N ASP A 148 10.27 2.92 -10.76
CA ASP A 148 10.21 3.15 -12.20
C ASP A 148 9.86 1.88 -13.02
N LEU A 149 9.80 0.71 -12.38
CA LEU A 149 9.23 -0.51 -12.97
C LEU A 149 7.75 -0.30 -13.37
N ILE A 150 7.01 0.53 -12.63
CA ILE A 150 5.63 0.87 -12.97
C ILE A 150 5.66 1.89 -14.11
N SER A 151 5.34 1.46 -15.32
CA SER A 151 5.40 2.32 -16.51
C SER A 151 4.29 3.37 -16.55
N ASN A 152 3.17 3.12 -15.86
CA ASN A 152 2.09 4.09 -15.70
C ASN A 152 2.41 5.13 -14.61
N ASP A 153 2.76 6.35 -15.03
CA ASP A 153 3.12 7.46 -14.13
C ASP A 153 2.04 7.80 -13.10
N SER A 154 0.76 7.73 -13.48
CA SER A 154 -0.36 8.04 -12.58
C SER A 154 -0.52 6.97 -11.49
N LEU A 155 -0.39 5.69 -11.84
CA LEU A 155 -0.41 4.59 -10.86
C LEU A 155 0.81 4.68 -9.94
N ARG A 156 2.00 4.87 -10.53
CA ARG A 156 3.26 5.01 -9.80
C ARG A 156 3.18 6.11 -8.74
N SER A 157 2.70 7.29 -9.13
CA SER A 157 2.50 8.43 -8.23
C SER A 157 1.44 8.15 -7.15
N SER A 158 0.32 7.51 -7.52
CA SER A 158 -0.75 7.19 -6.55
C SER A 158 -0.30 6.17 -5.51
N ILE A 159 0.42 5.13 -5.92
CA ILE A 159 1.01 4.13 -5.02
C ILE A 159 2.00 4.81 -4.08
N SER A 160 2.95 5.59 -4.62
CA SER A 160 3.94 6.27 -3.79
C SER A 160 3.31 7.26 -2.81
N THR A 161 2.31 8.03 -3.24
CA THR A 161 1.64 8.99 -2.35
C THR A 161 0.90 8.29 -1.21
N LEU A 162 0.21 7.19 -1.51
CA LEU A 162 -0.53 6.44 -0.50
C LEU A 162 0.42 5.89 0.58
N TYR A 163 1.47 5.18 0.16
CA TYR A 163 2.37 4.51 1.11
C TYR A 163 3.36 5.48 1.78
N SER A 164 3.97 6.41 1.04
CA SER A 164 4.99 7.31 1.58
C SER A 164 4.45 8.53 2.31
N TYR A 165 3.13 8.79 2.25
CA TYR A 165 2.55 9.95 2.90
C TYR A 165 1.27 9.61 3.66
N ASP A 166 0.23 9.12 2.97
CA ASP A 166 -1.08 8.95 3.59
C ASP A 166 -1.05 7.90 4.72
N TYR A 167 -0.41 6.74 4.50
CA TYR A 167 -0.27 5.69 5.50
C TYR A 167 0.67 6.08 6.63
N LEU A 168 1.85 6.65 6.32
CA LEU A 168 2.79 7.12 7.34
C LEU A 168 2.16 8.19 8.25
N TYR A 169 1.42 9.14 7.68
CA TYR A 169 0.73 10.17 8.45
C TYR A 169 -0.25 9.59 9.47
N ILE A 170 -0.98 8.53 9.11
CA ILE A 170 -1.90 7.84 10.01
C ILE A 170 -1.13 7.09 11.12
N GLN A 171 -0.05 6.40 10.76
CA GLN A 171 0.76 5.61 11.70
C GLN A 171 1.53 6.50 12.69
N ASP A 172 2.09 7.62 12.24
CA ASP A 172 2.78 8.59 13.10
C ASP A 172 1.80 9.20 14.11
N TYR A 173 0.62 9.61 13.65
CA TYR A 173 -0.43 10.14 14.53
C TYR A 173 -0.88 9.11 15.57
N GLN A 174 -1.04 7.84 15.16
CA GLN A 174 -1.35 6.75 16.08
C GLN A 174 -0.23 6.58 17.13
N SER A 175 1.03 6.54 16.71
CA SER A 175 2.18 6.36 17.63
C SER A 175 2.25 7.46 18.70
N ASP A 176 2.00 8.71 18.33
CA ASP A 176 2.00 9.82 19.28
C ASP A 176 0.86 9.70 20.29
N VAL A 177 -0.29 9.21 19.87
CA VAL A 177 -1.43 8.99 20.76
C VAL A 177 -1.23 7.75 21.62
N ASP A 178 -0.64 6.69 21.11
CA ASP A 178 -0.35 5.47 21.87
C ASP A 178 0.59 5.74 23.04
N LYS A 179 1.61 6.60 22.84
CA LYS A 179 2.48 7.08 23.92
C LYS A 179 1.65 7.82 24.97
N PHE A 180 0.84 8.79 24.56
CA PHE A 180 0.00 9.55 25.48
C PHE A 180 -0.99 8.67 26.25
N THR A 181 -1.70 7.76 25.57
CA THR A 181 -2.70 6.90 26.19
C THR A 181 -2.05 5.88 27.13
N THR A 182 -0.92 5.30 26.75
CA THR A 182 -0.24 4.29 27.56
C THR A 182 0.36 4.88 28.83
N GLU A 183 0.92 6.10 28.77
CA GLU A 183 1.53 6.74 29.93
C GLU A 183 0.51 7.40 30.87
N GLN A 184 -0.54 8.02 30.32
CA GLN A 184 -1.41 8.92 31.09
C GLN A 184 -2.81 8.37 31.30
N TYR A 185 -3.31 7.56 30.36
CA TYR A 185 -4.72 7.16 30.33
C TYR A 185 -4.93 5.75 30.87
N LYS A 186 -4.21 4.75 30.33
CA LYS A 186 -4.33 3.34 30.71
C LYS A 186 -4.10 3.13 32.22
N PRO A 187 -3.08 3.71 32.89
CA PRO A 187 -2.88 3.51 34.32
C PRO A 187 -4.03 4.05 35.18
N MET A 188 -4.48 5.28 34.90
CA MET A 188 -5.62 5.91 35.56
C MET A 188 -6.91 5.08 35.34
N PHE A 189 -7.10 4.60 34.11
CA PHE A 189 -8.25 3.79 33.73
C PHE A 189 -8.25 2.44 34.46
N TYR A 190 -7.13 1.71 34.44
CA TYR A 190 -6.99 0.43 35.12
C TYR A 190 -7.16 0.57 36.63
N GLU A 191 -6.56 1.59 37.27
CA GLU A 191 -6.76 1.85 38.69
C GLU A 191 -8.25 2.03 39.04
N LYS A 192 -8.97 2.84 38.25
CA LYS A 192 -10.39 3.12 38.47
C LYS A 192 -11.30 1.92 38.15
N MET A 193 -10.92 1.07 37.19
CA MET A 193 -11.74 -0.04 36.70
C MET A 193 -11.47 -1.41 37.33
N TYR A 194 -10.24 -1.68 37.77
CA TYR A 194 -9.81 -3.00 38.24
C TYR A 194 -10.58 -3.44 39.50
N ASN A 195 -10.89 -2.50 40.39
CA ASN A 195 -11.59 -2.77 41.66
C ASN A 195 -13.10 -2.49 41.57
N TRP A 196 -13.77 -2.85 40.47
CA TRP A 196 -15.21 -2.58 40.32
C TRP A 196 -16.03 -3.23 41.45
N PRO A 197 -16.85 -2.47 42.20
CA PRO A 197 -17.52 -2.98 43.38
C PRO A 197 -18.64 -3.96 43.00
N THR A 198 -18.89 -4.96 43.84
CA THR A 198 -20.02 -5.89 43.70
C THR A 198 -21.31 -5.30 44.26
N ASP A 199 -21.20 -4.52 45.33
CA ASP A 199 -22.32 -3.82 46.00
C ASP A 199 -22.93 -2.72 45.12
N SER A 200 -24.26 -2.70 45.02
CA SER A 200 -24.99 -1.80 44.13
C SER A 200 -24.94 -0.33 44.58
N ILE A 201 -24.91 -0.07 45.88
CA ILE A 201 -24.82 1.29 46.43
C ILE A 201 -23.44 1.86 46.15
N GLU A 202 -22.38 1.07 46.37
CA GLU A 202 -21.01 1.49 46.11
C GLU A 202 -20.74 1.69 44.61
N LYS A 203 -21.37 0.90 43.74
CA LYS A 203 -21.35 1.15 42.28
C LYS A 203 -21.95 2.52 41.92
N VAL A 204 -23.11 2.86 42.47
CA VAL A 204 -23.75 4.18 42.24
C VAL A 204 -22.86 5.30 42.77
N ARG A 205 -22.35 5.17 44.00
CA ARG A 205 -21.44 6.15 44.62
C ARG A 205 -20.20 6.41 43.77
N ARG A 206 -19.63 5.35 43.19
CA ARG A 206 -18.45 5.46 42.32
C ARG A 206 -18.74 6.22 41.04
N VAL A 207 -19.86 5.91 40.38
CA VAL A 207 -20.29 6.62 39.18
C VAL A 207 -20.51 8.10 39.48
N GLU A 208 -21.18 8.44 40.58
CA GLU A 208 -21.38 9.84 41.00
C GLU A 208 -20.04 10.57 41.24
N LYS A 209 -19.06 9.91 41.85
CA LYS A 209 -17.71 10.46 41.99
C LYS A 209 -17.04 10.72 40.64
N TRP A 210 -17.19 9.82 39.67
CA TRP A 210 -16.66 9.99 38.32
C TRP A 210 -17.36 11.11 37.56
N LYS A 211 -18.67 11.33 37.77
CA LYS A 211 -19.37 12.49 37.18
C LYS A 211 -18.72 13.80 37.57
N GLN A 212 -18.18 13.88 38.78
CA GLN A 212 -17.55 15.08 39.34
C GLN A 212 -16.04 15.19 39.09
N ASP A 213 -15.37 14.10 38.70
CA ASP A 213 -13.93 14.03 38.42
C ASP A 213 -13.54 14.80 37.14
N GLU A 214 -12.94 15.98 37.30
CA GLU A 214 -12.54 16.84 36.18
C GLU A 214 -11.41 16.25 35.33
N ILE A 215 -10.47 15.55 35.97
CA ILE A 215 -9.34 14.93 35.28
C ILE A 215 -9.87 13.85 34.33
N LEU A 216 -10.75 12.99 34.83
CA LEU A 216 -11.38 11.93 34.04
C LEU A 216 -12.18 12.51 32.85
N ARG A 217 -12.99 13.55 33.08
CA ARG A 217 -13.72 14.24 32.00
C ARG A 217 -12.77 14.84 30.96
N SER A 218 -11.66 15.43 31.40
CA SER A 218 -10.66 16.00 30.49
C SER A 218 -10.03 14.94 29.61
N LYS A 219 -9.68 13.78 30.18
CA LYS A 219 -9.12 12.66 29.42
C LYS A 219 -10.11 12.08 28.41
N PHE A 220 -11.39 11.94 28.75
CA PHE A 220 -12.42 11.52 27.78
C PHE A 220 -12.60 12.50 26.62
N ARG A 221 -12.52 13.82 26.87
CA ARG A 221 -12.55 14.82 25.79
C ARG A 221 -11.37 14.64 24.83
N MET A 222 -10.15 14.48 25.36
CA MET A 222 -8.97 14.25 24.54
C MET A 222 -9.10 12.98 23.69
N LEU A 223 -9.60 11.89 24.29
CA LEU A 223 -9.81 10.63 23.58
C LEU A 223 -10.86 10.74 22.47
N ARG A 224 -11.95 11.48 22.72
CA ARG A 224 -12.96 11.78 21.70
C ARG A 224 -12.39 12.58 20.53
N ASP A 225 -11.59 13.61 20.82
CA ASP A 225 -10.96 14.42 19.77
C ASP A 225 -10.00 13.56 18.95
N TYR A 226 -9.25 12.66 19.60
CA TYR A 226 -8.43 11.66 18.93
C TYR A 226 -9.26 10.75 17.99
N VAL A 227 -10.32 10.14 18.50
CA VAL A 227 -11.20 9.23 17.73
C VAL A 227 -11.78 9.95 16.51
N ARG A 228 -12.22 11.20 16.66
CA ARG A 228 -12.73 12.02 15.54
C ARG A 228 -11.69 12.30 14.48
N ASN A 229 -10.49 12.69 14.88
CA ASN A 229 -9.39 12.94 13.95
C ASN A 229 -9.01 11.68 13.18
N ARG A 230 -8.99 10.52 13.87
CA ARG A 230 -8.69 9.24 13.27
C ARG A 230 -9.77 8.78 12.30
N GLU A 231 -11.04 8.93 12.68
CA GLU A 231 -12.18 8.67 11.79
C GLU A 231 -12.10 9.55 10.53
N PHE A 232 -11.75 10.83 10.68
CA PHE A 232 -11.55 11.75 9.57
C PHE A 232 -10.42 11.29 8.64
N GLN A 233 -9.25 10.92 9.18
CA GLN A 233 -8.11 10.42 8.40
C GLN A 233 -8.48 9.17 7.61
N LEU A 234 -9.13 8.18 8.24
CA LEU A 234 -9.52 6.94 7.57
C LEU A 234 -10.60 7.15 6.51
N ASN A 235 -11.58 8.03 6.75
CA ASN A 235 -12.56 8.40 5.74
C ASN A 235 -11.93 9.15 4.56
N ALA A 236 -10.82 9.87 4.77
CA ALA A 236 -10.07 10.50 3.68
C ALA A 236 -9.23 9.48 2.88
N VAL A 237 -8.66 8.46 3.55
CA VAL A 237 -7.78 7.46 2.91
C VAL A 237 -8.55 6.35 2.20
N LYS A 238 -9.64 5.87 2.79
CA LYS A 238 -10.46 4.78 2.26
C LYS A 238 -10.82 4.93 0.77
N PRO A 239 -11.38 6.06 0.29
CA PRO A 239 -11.71 6.22 -1.12
C PRO A 239 -10.47 6.26 -2.02
N LYS A 240 -9.30 6.69 -1.51
CA LYS A 240 -8.04 6.63 -2.27
C LYS A 240 -7.60 5.18 -2.49
N VAL A 241 -7.67 4.36 -1.44
CA VAL A 241 -7.37 2.92 -1.51
C VAL A 241 -8.29 2.21 -2.49
N GLU A 242 -9.62 2.40 -2.36
CA GLU A 242 -10.61 1.80 -3.26
C GLU A 242 -10.40 2.22 -4.72
N LYS A 243 -10.09 3.50 -4.97
CA LYS A 243 -9.80 4.00 -6.31
C LYS A 243 -8.51 3.41 -6.87
N LEU A 244 -7.47 3.27 -6.04
CA LEU A 244 -6.20 2.71 -6.47
C LEU A 244 -6.32 1.23 -6.83
N ILE A 245 -7.04 0.43 -6.03
CA ILE A 245 -7.35 -0.98 -6.34
C ILE A 245 -8.02 -1.09 -7.71
N LYS A 246 -9.07 -0.29 -7.97
CA LYS A 246 -9.79 -0.28 -9.26
C LYS A 246 -8.90 0.15 -10.42
N ASN A 247 -8.03 1.14 -10.21
CA ASN A 247 -7.12 1.61 -11.25
C ASN A 247 -6.05 0.57 -11.58
N ILE A 248 -5.54 -0.15 -10.58
CA ILE A 248 -4.59 -1.25 -10.78
C ILE A 248 -5.28 -2.39 -11.54
N GLU A 249 -6.47 -2.81 -11.11
CA GLU A 249 -7.26 -3.85 -11.77
C GLU A 249 -7.50 -3.53 -13.25
N LYS A 250 -8.00 -2.32 -13.54
CA LYS A 250 -8.20 -1.85 -14.92
C LYS A 250 -6.92 -1.82 -15.76
N TYR A 251 -5.75 -1.67 -15.14
CA TYR A 251 -4.48 -1.59 -15.84
C TYR A 251 -3.87 -2.96 -16.14
N ILE A 252 -4.13 -3.96 -15.28
CA ILE A 252 -3.61 -5.32 -15.44
C ILE A 252 -4.53 -6.25 -16.26
N ASP A 253 -5.80 -5.89 -16.41
CA ASP A 253 -6.80 -6.56 -17.27
C ASP A 253 -6.62 -6.21 -18.76
#